data_AF-A0AB39QI68-F1
#
_entry.id   AF-A0AB39QI68-F1
#
_cell.length_a   1.000
_cell.length_b   1.000
_cell.length_c   1.000
_cell.angle_alpha   90.00
_cell.angle_beta   90.00
_cell.angle_gamma   90.00
#
_symmetry.space_group_name_H-M   'P 1'
#
loop_
_entity.id
_entity.type
_entity.pdbx_description
1 polymer ?
#
loop_
_entity_poly.entity_id
_entity_poly.type
_entity_poly.pdbx_seq_one_letter_code
_entity_poly.pdbx_strand_id
1 'polypeptide(L)' 'MPSLNVSFTDEELEGVRAAAAAEGKSLKQYLHDLGIREMQRKQFVAGATEWAERLRGEFDEAFPDEVPPAERGNGAAAA' A
#
# COMPACT_ATOMS: atom_id res chain seq x y z
N MET A 1 28.45 6.57 3.40
CA MET A 1 27.04 6.13 3.45
C MET A 1 26.65 5.96 4.91
N PRO A 2 25.45 6.41 5.33
CA PRO A 2 24.92 6.04 6.65
C PRO A 2 24.79 4.52 6.73
N SER A 3 25.16 3.95 7.88
CA SER A 3 25.05 2.52 8.18
C SER A 3 23.75 2.25 8.93
N LEU A 4 22.96 1.28 8.45
CA LEU A 4 21.80 0.78 9.17
C LEU A 4 22.23 -0.41 10.04
N ASN A 5 22.24 -0.24 11.36
CA ASN A 5 22.51 -1.33 12.30
C ASN A 5 21.20 -2.06 12.60
N VAL A 6 21.04 -3.25 12.02
CA VAL A 6 19.91 -4.14 12.27
C VAL A 6 20.47 -5.47 12.76
N SER A 7 20.00 -5.91 13.93
CA SER A 7 20.30 -7.24 14.45
C SER A 7 19.24 -8.21 13.96
N PHE A 8 19.67 -9.41 13.60
CA PHE A 8 18.81 -10.51 13.22
C PHE A 8 19.14 -11.70 14.13
N THR A 9 18.13 -12.50 14.43
CA THR A 9 18.34 -13.85 14.94
C THR A 9 18.92 -14.75 13.84
N ASP A 10 19.46 -15.91 14.22
CA ASP A 10 20.01 -16.87 13.26
C ASP A 10 18.92 -17.38 12.30
N GLU A 11 17.72 -17.64 12.80
CA GLU A 11 16.55 -18.07 12.02
C GLU A 11 16.12 -16.99 11.01
N GLU A 12 16.04 -15.74 11.44
CA GLU A 12 15.73 -14.62 10.54
C GLU A 12 16.81 -14.45 9.47
N LEU A 13 18.10 -14.59 9.82
CA LEU A 13 19.18 -14.53 8.83
C LEU A 13 19.09 -15.66 7.81
N GLU A 14 18.77 -16.88 8.25
CA GLU A 14 18.59 -18.01 7.34
C GLU A 14 17.45 -17.75 6.36
N GLY A 15 16.30 -17.28 6.86
CA GLY A 15 15.16 -16.90 6.03
C GLY A 15 15.51 -15.81 5.00
N VAL A 16 16.19 -14.74 5.43
CA VAL A 16 16.57 -13.64 4.53
C VAL A 16 17.61 -14.12 3.50
N ARG A 17 18.57 -14.97 3.88
CA ARG A 17 19.54 -15.54 2.95
C ARG A 17 18.87 -16.44 1.91
N ALA A 18 17.94 -17.29 2.32
CA ALA A 18 17.19 -18.15 1.40
C ALA A 18 16.40 -17.31 0.38
N ALA A 19 15.73 -16.24 0.83
CA ALA A 19 14.99 -15.35 -0.06
C ALA A 19 15.93 -14.58 -1.03
N ALA A 20 17.06 -14.09 -0.54
CA ALA A 20 18.07 -13.42 -1.37
C ALA A 20 18.62 -14.38 -2.44
N ALA A 21 18.90 -15.64 -2.07
CA ALA A 21 19.37 -16.67 -2.99
C ALA A 21 18.31 -17.03 -4.05
N ALA A 22 17.04 -17.11 -3.66
CA ALA A 22 15.93 -17.33 -4.59
C ALA A 22 15.77 -16.19 -5.62
N GLU A 23 16.08 -14.94 -5.23
CA GLU A 23 16.14 -13.79 -6.15
C GLU A 23 17.51 -13.64 -6.87
N GLY A 24 18.49 -14.51 -6.61
CA GLY A 24 19.84 -14.45 -7.21
C GLY A 24 20.66 -13.23 -6.76
N LYS A 25 20.37 -12.68 -5.58
CA LYS A 25 20.95 -11.42 -5.06
C LYS A 25 21.85 -11.67 -3.85
N SER A 26 22.80 -10.74 -3.64
CA SER A 26 23.50 -10.66 -2.36
C SER A 26 22.54 -10.23 -1.24
N LEU A 27 22.80 -10.67 0.00
CA LEU A 27 22.01 -10.31 1.17
C LEU A 27 21.84 -8.78 1.33
N LYS A 28 22.93 -8.03 1.13
CA LYS A 28 22.92 -6.57 1.21
C LYS A 28 22.01 -5.95 0.15
N GLN A 29 22.12 -6.40 -1.11
CA GLN A 29 21.29 -5.89 -2.20
C GLN A 29 19.82 -6.23 -1.97
N TYR A 30 19.53 -7.46 -1.54
CA TYR A 30 18.18 -7.90 -1.24
C TYR A 30 17.52 -7.03 -0.14
N LEU A 31 18.22 -6.80 0.98
CA LEU A 31 17.72 -5.96 2.06
C LEU A 31 17.50 -4.50 1.64
N HIS A 32 18.40 -3.96 0.82
CA HIS A 32 18.24 -2.63 0.23
C HIS A 32 16.99 -2.55 -0.64
N ASP A 33 16.84 -3.48 -1.57
CA ASP A 33 15.71 -3.52 -2.50
C ASP A 33 14.38 -3.70 -1.77
N LEU A 34 14.36 -4.51 -0.71
CA LEU A 34 13.17 -4.72 0.12
C LEU A 34 12.69 -3.42 0.76
N GLY A 35 13.60 -2.62 1.31
CA GLY A 35 13.27 -1.31 1.88
C GLY A 35 12.68 -0.34 0.85
N ILE A 36 13.27 -0.30 -0.36
CA ILE A 36 12.76 0.52 -1.46
C ILE A 36 11.38 0.03 -1.94
N ARG A 37 11.23 -1.29 -2.12
CA ARG A 37 9.98 -1.92 -2.56
C ARG A 37 8.84 -1.62 -1.60
N GLU A 38 9.09 -1.70 -0.30
CA GLU A 38 8.07 -1.39 0.72
C GLU A 38 7.71 0.10 0.73
N MET A 39 8.69 1.00 0.59
CA MET A 39 8.43 2.44 0.46
C MET A 39 7.55 2.74 -0.75
N GLN A 40 7.89 2.17 -1.92
CA GLN A 40 7.12 2.33 -3.15
C GLN A 40 5.71 1.74 -3.03
N ARG A 41 5.56 0.59 -2.39
CA ARG A 41 4.25 -0.03 -2.13
C ARG A 41 3.35 0.89 -1.31
N LYS A 42 3.87 1.51 -0.24
CA LYS A 42 3.11 2.45 0.57
C LYS A 42 2.66 3.68 -0.23
N GLN A 43 3.55 4.25 -1.05
CA GLN A 43 3.23 5.38 -1.91
C GLN A 43 2.16 5.02 -2.94
N PHE A 44 2.28 3.84 -3.56
CA PHE A 44 1.29 3.34 -4.51
C PHE A 44 -0.07 3.14 -3.86
N VAL A 45 -0.15 2.47 -2.71
CA VAL A 45 -1.42 2.23 -2.01
C VAL A 45 -2.07 3.55 -1.59
N ALA A 46 -1.30 4.51 -1.07
CA ALA A 46 -1.82 5.82 -0.71
C ALA A 46 -2.44 6.54 -1.92
N GLY A 47 -1.72 6.60 -3.04
CA GLY A 47 -2.21 7.22 -4.26
C GLY A 47 -3.42 6.49 -4.87
N ALA A 48 -3.43 5.16 -4.81
CA ALA A 48 -4.56 4.36 -5.30
C ALA A 48 -5.83 4.59 -4.47
N THR A 49 -5.70 4.71 -3.15
CA THR A 49 -6.83 5.03 -2.26
C THR A 49 -7.36 6.43 -2.54
N GLU A 50 -6.50 7.44 -2.62
CA GLU A 50 -6.91 8.82 -2.94
C GLU A 50 -7.63 8.89 -4.29
N TRP A 51 -7.10 8.19 -5.28
CA TRP A 51 -7.69 8.12 -6.61
C TRP A 51 -9.06 7.42 -6.59
N ALA A 52 -9.20 6.32 -5.86
CA ALA A 52 -10.45 5.59 -5.73
C ALA A 52 -11.55 6.43 -5.05
N GLU A 53 -11.22 7.19 -4.01
CA GLU A 53 -12.17 8.08 -3.35
C GLU A 53 -12.63 9.22 -4.26
N ARG A 54 -11.72 9.81 -5.04
CA ARG A 54 -12.09 10.82 -6.04
C ARG A 54 -13.03 10.25 -7.11
N LEU A 55 -12.69 9.08 -7.67
CA LEU A 55 -13.52 8.43 -8.68
C LEU A 55 -14.89 8.03 -8.13
N ARG A 56 -14.97 7.61 -6.87
CA ARG A 56 -16.25 7.32 -6.23
C ARG A 56 -17.13 8.57 -6.18
N GLY A 57 -16.59 9.72 -5.77
CA GLY A 57 -17.33 10.98 -5.80
C GLY A 57 -17.80 11.39 -7.21
N GLU A 58 -16.92 11.27 -8.22
CA GLU A 58 -17.29 11.53 -9.62
C GLU A 58 -18.38 10.58 -10.13
N PHE A 59 -18.34 9.31 -9.72
CA PHE A 59 -19.36 8.32 -10.06
C PHE A 59 -20.69 8.63 -9.40
N ASP A 60 -20.68 8.91 -8.10
CA ASP A 60 -21.89 9.22 -7.31
C ASP A 60 -22.60 10.49 -7.85
N GLU A 61 -21.84 11.48 -8.33
CA GLU A 61 -22.38 12.67 -9.00
C GLU A 61 -23.02 12.34 -10.35
N ALA A 62 -22.38 11.49 -11.16
CA ALA A 62 -22.86 11.12 -12.49
C ALA A 62 -24.05 10.14 -12.45
N PHE A 63 -24.12 9.29 -11.42
CA PHE A 63 -25.11 8.21 -11.27
C PHE A 63 -25.79 8.24 -9.89
N PRO A 64 -26.52 9.32 -9.55
CA PRO A 64 -27.05 9.53 -8.20
C PRO A 64 -28.07 8.45 -7.76
N ASP A 65 -28.74 7.80 -8.71
CA ASP A 65 -29.71 6.73 -8.44
C ASP A 65 -29.05 5.38 -8.09
N GLU A 66 -27.77 5.20 -8.42
CA GLU A 66 -27.00 3.98 -8.13
C GLU A 66 -26.31 4.03 -6.75
N VAL A 67 -26.30 5.20 -6.11
CA VAL A 67 -25.71 5.40 -4.77
C VAL A 67 -26.55 4.68 -3.71
N PRO A 68 -25.96 3.77 -2.91
CA PRO A 68 -26.67 3.07 -1.85
C PRO A 68 -27.39 4.03 -0.90
N PRO A 69 -28.63 3.72 -0.46
CA PRO A 69 -29.44 4.61 0.38
C PRO A 69 -28.76 5.08 1.67
N ALA A 70 -27.85 4.28 2.23
CA ALA A 70 -27.13 4.57 3.46
C ALA A 70 -26.10 5.70 3.33
N GLU A 71 -25.66 6.01 2.11
CA GLU A 71 -24.61 6.98 1.82
C GLU A 71 -25.17 8.29 1.23
N ARG A 72 -26.48 8.33 0.89
CA ARG A 72 -27.19 9.51 0.35
C ARG A 72 -27.35 10.71 1.31
N GLY A 73 -26.81 10.65 2.53
CA GLY A 73 -26.62 11.78 3.45
C GLY A 73 -27.74 12.83 3.54
N ASN A 74 -28.70 12.62 4.45
CA ASN A 74 -29.32 13.67 5.30
C ASN A 74 -29.82 14.99 4.64
N GLY A 75 -30.32 14.94 3.41
CA GLY A 75 -30.81 16.10 2.65
C GLY A 75 -32.28 16.04 2.23
N ALA A 76 -33.11 15.22 2.90
CA ALA A 76 -34.53 15.12 2.60
C ALA A 76 -35.37 15.05 3.88
N ALA A 77 -35.37 16.13 4.67
CA ALA A 77 -36.49 16.38 5.56
C ALA A 77 -37.66 16.88 4.70
N ALA A 78 -38.74 16.11 4.73
CA ALA A 78 -39.96 16.26 3.95
C ALA A 78 -40.66 17.62 4.16
N ALA A 79 -41.42 18.01 3.14
CA ALA A 79 -42.35 19.13 3.08
C ALA A 79 -43.47 19.07 4.13
#